data_AF-A0A1X2LTC0-F1
#
_entry.id   AF-A0A1X2LTC0-F1
#
_cell.length_a   1.000
_cell.length_b   1.000
_cell.length_c   1.000
_cell.angle_alpha   90.00
_cell.angle_beta   90.00
_cell.angle_gamma   90.00
#
_symmetry.space_group_name_H-M   'P 1'
#
loop_
_entity.id
_entity.type
_entity.pdbx_description
1 polymer ?
#
loop_
_entity_poly.entity_id
_entity_poly.type
_entity_poly.pdbx_seq_one_letter_code
_entity_poly.pdbx_strand_id
1 'polypeptide(L)'
;MLRKGWRDEFSGAAFANAGNTNTGFWNSGGTNTGFGNDGSNNFGFGNGGSFNIGSGNAGSLNLGVGNSAGGNTGSYNSGSLNTGFYNAGDTNTGWGNSGDVNTGLYNSGDVNTAVGSSVTQAAMNSGDNQSGFNS
;
A
#
# COMPACT_ATOMS: atom_id res chain seq x y z
N MET A 1 18.09 37.59 -41.34
CA MET A 1 18.49 36.17 -41.20
C MET A 1 18.18 35.74 -39.77
N LEU A 2 16.96 35.22 -39.54
CA LEU A 2 16.52 34.79 -38.21
C LEU A 2 17.13 33.41 -37.94
N ARG A 3 18.11 33.34 -37.02
CA ARG A 3 18.57 32.06 -36.47
C ARG A 3 17.44 31.51 -35.58
N LYS A 4 16.58 30.68 -36.16
CA LYS A 4 15.75 29.75 -35.38
C LYS A 4 16.72 28.81 -34.67
N GLY A 5 16.95 29.06 -33.39
CA GLY A 5 17.75 28.20 -32.54
C GLY A 5 17.04 26.85 -32.42
N TRP A 6 17.79 25.79 -32.70
CA TRP A 6 17.45 24.38 -32.49
C TRP A 6 17.15 24.06 -31.01
N ARG A 7 16.05 24.55 -30.45
CA ARG A 7 15.65 24.26 -29.06
C ARG A 7 14.37 23.44 -28.94
N ASP A 8 13.96 22.77 -30.01
CA ASP A 8 12.64 22.12 -30.05
C ASP A 8 12.71 20.60 -30.36
N GLU A 9 13.80 19.88 -30.03
CA GLU A 9 13.95 18.46 -30.40
C GLU A 9 14.22 17.46 -29.25
N PHE A 10 13.98 17.82 -27.97
CA PHE A 10 13.98 16.86 -26.85
C PHE A 10 12.85 17.04 -25.83
N SER A 11 11.84 17.85 -26.10
CA SER A 11 10.82 18.22 -25.10
C SER A 11 9.56 17.32 -25.08
N GLY A 12 9.45 16.33 -25.97
CA GLY A 12 8.18 15.64 -26.23
C GLY A 12 8.09 14.15 -25.93
N ALA A 13 9.20 13.40 -26.01
CA ALA A 13 9.13 11.94 -25.89
C ALA A 13 10.50 11.35 -25.61
N ALA A 14 10.73 10.93 -24.37
CA ALA A 14 11.54 9.74 -24.17
C ALA A 14 10.62 8.57 -23.80
N PHE A 15 9.65 8.75 -22.89
CA PHE A 15 8.92 7.64 -22.28
C PHE A 15 7.44 7.93 -21.89
N ALA A 16 6.81 8.93 -22.52
CA ALA A 16 5.40 9.33 -22.28
C ALA A 16 5.02 9.55 -20.79
N ASN A 17 5.93 10.16 -20.02
CA ASN A 17 5.61 10.68 -18.69
C ASN A 17 4.87 12.03 -18.80
N ALA A 18 3.92 12.29 -17.91
CA ALA A 18 3.25 13.58 -17.73
C ALA A 18 3.60 14.18 -16.37
N GLY A 19 3.88 15.49 -16.32
CA GLY A 19 4.28 16.20 -15.11
C GLY A 19 5.81 16.27 -14.91
N ASN A 20 6.28 16.37 -13.66
CA ASN A 20 7.64 16.81 -13.33
C ASN A 20 8.50 15.72 -12.66
N THR A 21 9.79 15.66 -13.00
CA THR A 21 10.79 14.84 -12.28
C THR A 21 10.50 13.33 -12.28
N ASN A 22 9.80 12.83 -13.29
CA ASN A 22 9.49 11.41 -13.42
C ASN A 22 10.63 10.67 -14.15
N THR A 23 11.05 9.52 -13.61
CA THR A 23 12.06 8.62 -14.17
C THR A 23 11.42 7.29 -14.57
N GLY A 24 11.67 6.81 -15.79
CA GLY A 24 11.02 5.61 -16.34
C GLY A 24 9.91 5.96 -17.34
N PHE A 25 8.81 5.20 -17.38
CA PHE A 25 7.80 5.26 -18.44
C PHE A 25 6.37 5.44 -17.93
N TRP A 26 5.54 6.16 -18.68
CA TRP A 26 4.10 6.31 -18.46
C TRP A 26 3.69 6.76 -17.05
N ASN A 27 4.56 7.49 -16.36
CA ASN A 27 4.24 8.06 -15.06
C ASN A 27 3.52 9.41 -15.22
N SER A 28 2.49 9.63 -14.42
CA SER A 28 1.72 10.88 -14.33
C SER A 28 1.93 11.52 -12.96
N GLY A 29 2.06 12.85 -12.91
CA GLY A 29 2.26 13.62 -11.69
C GLY A 29 3.73 13.97 -11.42
N GLY A 30 4.25 13.69 -10.22
CA GLY A 30 5.53 14.27 -9.77
C GLY A 30 6.49 13.32 -9.06
N THR A 31 7.77 13.32 -9.43
CA THR A 31 8.84 12.60 -8.71
C THR A 31 8.60 11.08 -8.61
N ASN A 32 7.99 10.49 -9.64
CA ASN A 32 7.77 9.05 -9.70
C ASN A 32 8.95 8.34 -10.38
N THR A 33 9.31 7.15 -9.90
CA THR A 33 10.33 6.30 -10.51
C THR A 33 9.77 4.93 -10.84
N GLY A 34 9.83 4.53 -12.11
CA GLY A 34 9.39 3.21 -12.57
C GLY A 34 8.38 3.33 -13.71
N PHE A 35 7.27 2.60 -13.63
CA PHE A 35 6.35 2.42 -14.75
C PHE A 35 4.90 2.66 -14.36
N GLY A 36 4.19 3.51 -15.10
CA GLY A 36 2.74 3.62 -14.99
C GLY A 36 2.24 4.14 -13.63
N ASN A 37 3.06 4.86 -12.86
CA ASN A 37 2.62 5.41 -11.57
C ASN A 37 1.84 6.71 -11.78
N ASP A 38 0.79 6.92 -11.00
CA ASP A 38 -0.01 8.15 -10.99
C ASP A 38 0.03 8.82 -9.61
N GLY A 39 0.17 10.14 -9.58
CA GLY A 39 0.33 10.92 -8.36
C GLY A 39 1.80 11.29 -8.10
N SER A 40 2.30 11.14 -6.86
CA SER A 40 3.60 11.70 -6.49
C SER A 40 4.49 10.81 -5.61
N ASN A 41 5.80 10.84 -5.83
CA ASN A 41 6.79 10.16 -5.00
C ASN A 41 6.61 8.63 -4.94
N ASN A 42 6.08 8.02 -5.99
CA ASN A 42 5.91 6.58 -6.07
C ASN A 42 7.15 5.91 -6.69
N PHE A 43 7.51 4.71 -6.20
CA PHE A 43 8.58 3.88 -6.74
C PHE A 43 8.05 2.50 -7.13
N GLY A 44 8.25 2.09 -8.38
CA GLY A 44 7.85 0.77 -8.89
C GLY A 44 6.80 0.83 -9.99
N PHE A 45 5.75 0.03 -9.90
CA PHE A 45 4.84 -0.25 -11.03
C PHE A 45 3.38 0.05 -10.68
N GLY A 46 2.71 0.89 -11.47
CA GLY A 46 1.25 1.02 -11.40
C GLY A 46 0.71 1.51 -10.05
N ASN A 47 1.47 2.28 -9.28
CA ASN A 47 0.98 2.82 -8.01
C ASN A 47 0.20 4.12 -8.24
N GLY A 48 -0.95 4.28 -7.58
CA GLY A 48 -1.78 5.47 -7.58
C GLY A 48 -1.74 6.20 -6.23
N GLY A 49 -1.63 7.52 -6.23
CA GLY A 49 -1.58 8.34 -5.01
C GLY A 49 -0.14 8.74 -4.68
N SER A 50 0.29 8.62 -3.41
CA SER A 50 1.58 9.18 -2.99
C SER A 50 2.46 8.33 -2.08
N PHE A 51 3.78 8.41 -2.27
CA PHE A 51 4.77 7.73 -1.41
C PHE A 51 4.61 6.20 -1.34
N ASN A 52 4.12 5.57 -2.41
CA ASN A 52 4.01 4.12 -2.46
C ASN A 52 5.28 3.50 -3.07
N ILE A 53 5.72 2.37 -2.52
CA ILE A 53 6.87 1.60 -3.02
C ILE A 53 6.41 0.18 -3.33
N GLY A 54 6.61 -0.28 -4.57
CA GLY A 54 6.27 -1.62 -5.02
C GLY A 54 5.31 -1.59 -6.21
N SER A 55 4.23 -2.39 -6.17
CA SER A 55 3.37 -2.59 -7.33
C SER A 55 1.88 -2.48 -7.02
N GLY A 56 1.13 -1.72 -7.82
CA GLY A 56 -0.33 -1.72 -7.78
C GLY A 56 -0.93 -1.19 -6.47
N ASN A 57 -0.20 -0.38 -5.71
CA ASN A 57 -0.74 0.21 -4.48
C ASN A 57 -1.58 1.46 -4.81
N ALA A 58 -2.66 1.70 -4.06
CA ALA A 58 -3.52 2.87 -4.18
C ALA A 58 -3.61 3.63 -2.85
N GLY A 59 -3.51 4.96 -2.89
CA GLY A 59 -3.52 5.80 -1.69
C GLY A 59 -2.12 6.23 -1.30
N SER A 60 -1.73 6.15 -0.03
CA SER A 60 -0.44 6.68 0.42
C SER A 60 0.38 5.77 1.34
N LEU A 61 1.71 5.95 1.28
CA LEU A 61 2.66 5.32 2.21
C LEU A 61 2.61 3.78 2.23
N ASN A 62 2.19 3.14 1.14
CA ASN A 62 2.13 1.68 1.09
C ASN A 62 3.45 1.08 0.56
N LEU A 63 3.92 0.02 1.19
CA LEU A 63 5.10 -0.75 0.81
C LEU A 63 4.70 -2.19 0.45
N GLY A 64 4.95 -2.59 -0.80
CA GLY A 64 4.72 -3.95 -1.29
C GLY A 64 3.72 -3.98 -2.44
N VAL A 65 2.72 -4.87 -2.42
CA VAL A 65 1.88 -5.16 -3.59
C VAL A 65 0.40 -5.05 -3.31
N GLY A 66 -0.33 -4.28 -4.13
CA GLY A 66 -1.79 -4.31 -4.14
C GLY A 66 -2.45 -3.81 -2.85
N ASN A 67 -1.79 -2.93 -2.09
CA ASN A 67 -2.39 -2.35 -0.89
C ASN A 67 -3.25 -1.12 -1.24
N SER A 68 -4.29 -0.84 -0.46
CA SER A 68 -5.16 0.33 -0.64
C SER A 68 -5.26 1.18 0.63
N ALA A 69 -5.62 2.45 0.48
CA ALA A 69 -5.66 3.47 1.53
C ALA A 69 -4.26 3.87 2.06
N GLY A 70 -3.82 3.49 3.26
CA GLY A 70 -2.72 4.22 3.92
C GLY A 70 -1.74 3.40 4.75
N GLY A 71 -0.43 3.56 4.53
CA GLY A 71 0.58 3.11 5.50
C GLY A 71 0.70 1.59 5.66
N ASN A 72 0.28 0.81 4.68
CA ASN A 72 0.33 -0.65 4.76
C ASN A 72 1.68 -1.19 4.30
N THR A 73 2.16 -2.26 4.93
CA THR A 73 3.37 -3.00 4.53
C THR A 73 3.03 -4.46 4.24
N GLY A 74 3.44 -4.99 3.09
CA GLY A 74 3.18 -6.36 2.66
C GLY A 74 2.30 -6.41 1.42
N SER A 75 1.33 -7.31 1.34
CA SER A 75 0.51 -7.44 0.13
C SER A 75 -0.99 -7.57 0.39
N TYR A 76 -1.77 -6.96 -0.50
CA TYR A 76 -3.23 -7.06 -0.54
C TYR A 76 -3.92 -6.61 0.76
N ASN A 77 -3.36 -5.63 1.46
CA ASN A 77 -4.02 -5.04 2.62
C ASN A 77 -4.91 -3.86 2.20
N SER A 78 -6.08 -3.73 2.82
CA SER A 78 -7.02 -2.64 2.58
C SER A 78 -7.34 -1.91 3.87
N GLY A 79 -7.21 -0.60 3.88
CA GLY A 79 -7.36 0.23 5.09
C GLY A 79 -6.02 0.81 5.51
N SER A 80 -5.78 0.96 6.81
CA SER A 80 -4.65 1.74 7.31
C SER A 80 -3.71 0.94 8.20
N LEU A 81 -2.41 1.18 8.07
CA LEU A 81 -1.38 0.69 9.02
C LEU A 81 -1.34 -0.84 9.19
N ASN A 82 -1.72 -1.60 8.17
CA ASN A 82 -1.66 -3.05 8.23
C ASN A 82 -0.27 -3.57 7.83
N THR A 83 0.21 -4.61 8.50
CA THR A 83 1.45 -5.32 8.17
C THR A 83 1.18 -6.80 7.89
N GLY A 84 1.58 -7.29 6.72
CA GLY A 84 1.44 -8.69 6.32
C GLY A 84 0.59 -8.86 5.07
N PHE A 85 -0.34 -9.82 5.09
CA PHE A 85 -1.06 -10.25 3.89
C PHE A 85 -2.58 -10.27 4.09
N TYR A 86 -3.33 -9.75 3.12
CA TYR A 86 -4.79 -9.86 3.07
C TYR A 86 -5.52 -9.31 4.30
N ASN A 87 -4.98 -8.28 4.97
CA ASN A 87 -5.68 -7.66 6.09
C ASN A 87 -6.64 -6.55 5.61
N ALA A 88 -7.82 -6.46 6.21
CA ALA A 88 -8.82 -5.43 5.95
C ALA A 88 -9.17 -4.67 7.23
N GLY A 89 -9.32 -3.35 7.17
CA GLY A 89 -9.50 -2.49 8.35
C GLY A 89 -8.18 -1.85 8.77
N ASP A 90 -8.03 -1.50 10.05
CA ASP A 90 -6.91 -0.68 10.51
C ASP A 90 -6.00 -1.38 11.55
N THR A 91 -4.69 -1.16 11.45
CA THR A 91 -3.68 -1.58 12.45
C THR A 91 -3.60 -3.10 12.67
N ASN A 92 -3.79 -3.90 11.62
CA ASN A 92 -3.67 -5.36 11.73
C ASN A 92 -2.27 -5.86 11.37
N THR A 93 -1.77 -6.87 12.08
CA THR A 93 -0.51 -7.55 11.78
C THR A 93 -0.73 -9.05 11.57
N GLY A 94 -0.35 -9.59 10.41
CA GLY A 94 -0.40 -11.02 10.12
C GLY A 94 -1.12 -11.33 8.81
N TRP A 95 -1.94 -12.38 8.80
CA TRP A 95 -2.60 -12.87 7.58
C TRP A 95 -4.12 -12.89 7.73
N GLY A 96 -4.83 -12.24 6.81
CA GLY A 96 -6.27 -12.43 6.65
C GLY A 96 -7.12 -11.88 7.80
N ASN A 97 -6.62 -10.87 8.53
CA ASN A 97 -7.40 -10.25 9.60
C ASN A 97 -8.36 -9.20 9.05
N SER A 98 -9.55 -9.06 9.64
CA SER A 98 -10.56 -8.06 9.29
C SER A 98 -11.03 -7.31 10.53
N GLY A 99 -11.18 -5.98 10.47
CA GLY A 99 -11.48 -5.14 11.63
C GLY A 99 -10.23 -4.44 12.12
N ASP A 100 -10.18 -4.06 13.40
CA ASP A 100 -9.13 -3.18 13.90
C ASP A 100 -8.24 -3.79 14.99
N VAL A 101 -6.94 -3.49 14.94
CA VAL A 101 -5.97 -3.85 16.01
C VAL A 101 -5.86 -5.36 16.24
N ASN A 102 -5.84 -6.16 15.17
CA ASN A 102 -5.64 -7.61 15.27
C ASN A 102 -4.20 -8.03 15.01
N THR A 103 -3.71 -9.04 15.72
CA THR A 103 -2.44 -9.72 15.45
C THR A 103 -2.65 -11.22 15.32
N GLY A 104 -2.17 -11.82 14.23
CA GLY A 104 -2.23 -13.27 14.01
C GLY A 104 -2.86 -13.65 12.68
N LEU A 105 -3.64 -14.74 12.67
CA LEU A 105 -4.17 -15.33 11.44
C LEU A 105 -5.69 -15.39 11.47
N TYR A 106 -6.35 -14.88 10.43
CA TYR A 106 -7.78 -15.04 10.20
C TYR A 106 -8.67 -14.52 11.33
N ASN A 107 -8.28 -13.42 11.98
CA ASN A 107 -9.15 -12.80 12.98
C ASN A 107 -10.19 -11.88 12.33
N SER A 108 -11.38 -11.80 12.91
CA SER A 108 -12.39 -10.79 12.59
C SER A 108 -12.85 -10.05 13.85
N GLY A 109 -13.25 -8.78 13.71
CA GLY A 109 -13.56 -7.91 14.84
C GLY A 109 -12.32 -7.17 15.35
N ASP A 110 -12.35 -6.68 16.58
CA ASP A 110 -11.29 -5.80 17.08
C ASP A 110 -10.52 -6.38 18.27
N VAL A 111 -9.22 -6.04 18.35
CA VAL A 111 -8.34 -6.35 19.50
C VAL A 111 -8.12 -7.87 19.69
N ASN A 112 -7.93 -8.61 18.60
CA ASN A 112 -7.61 -10.05 18.66
C ASN A 112 -6.11 -10.32 18.56
N THR A 113 -5.62 -11.27 19.35
CA THR A 113 -4.22 -11.72 19.31
C THR A 113 -4.17 -13.25 19.28
N ALA A 114 -4.51 -13.88 18.15
CA ALA A 114 -4.54 -15.35 18.03
C ALA A 114 -4.76 -15.82 16.58
N VAL A 115 -5.06 -17.10 16.42
CA VAL A 115 -5.59 -17.69 15.19
C VAL A 115 -7.12 -17.82 15.31
N GLY A 116 -7.85 -17.26 14.34
CA GLY A 116 -9.26 -17.53 14.10
C GLY A 116 -10.25 -16.92 15.09
N SER A 117 -9.92 -15.83 15.78
CA SER A 117 -10.86 -15.15 16.69
C SER A 117 -11.81 -14.23 15.93
N SER A 118 -13.12 -14.35 16.15
CA SER A 118 -14.15 -13.49 15.56
C SER A 118 -14.83 -12.54 16.55
N VAL A 119 -14.33 -12.47 17.78
CA VAL A 119 -14.96 -11.74 18.88
C VAL A 119 -14.17 -10.48 19.17
N THR A 120 -14.81 -9.30 19.16
CA THR A 120 -14.20 -8.07 19.65
C THR A 120 -13.87 -8.22 21.14
N GLN A 121 -12.59 -8.19 21.51
CA GLN A 121 -12.18 -8.26 22.90
C GLN A 121 -12.29 -6.89 23.57
N ALA A 122 -13.04 -6.82 24.67
CA ALA A 122 -13.21 -5.59 25.46
C ALA A 122 -11.94 -5.14 26.21
N ALA A 123 -10.88 -5.96 26.21
CA ALA A 123 -9.59 -5.66 26.84
C ALA A 123 -8.44 -6.37 26.11
N MET A 124 -7.26 -5.76 26.09
CA MET A 124 -6.02 -6.39 25.61
C MET A 124 -5.71 -7.60 26.50
N ASN A 125 -6.14 -8.80 26.08
CA ASN A 125 -5.78 -10.01 26.79
C ASN A 125 -4.38 -10.45 26.34
N SER A 126 -3.35 -9.97 27.04
CA SER A 126 -1.94 -10.32 26.79
C SER A 126 -1.58 -11.72 27.30
N GLY A 127 -2.47 -12.70 27.20
CA GLY A 127 -2.23 -14.01 27.81
C GLY A 127 -3.08 -15.11 27.18
N ASP A 128 -2.36 -16.11 26.67
CA ASP A 128 -2.80 -17.48 26.40
C ASP A 128 -4.08 -17.87 27.16
N ASN A 129 -5.24 -17.76 26.52
CA ASN A 129 -6.43 -18.44 27.02
C ASN A 129 -7.39 -18.87 25.91
N GLN A 130 -6.85 -19.50 24.87
CA GLN A 130 -7.58 -20.55 24.15
C GLN A 130 -7.39 -21.88 24.90
N SER A 131 -7.73 -21.95 26.19
CA SER A 131 -8.07 -23.23 26.79
C SER A 131 -9.54 -23.52 26.47
N GLY A 132 -9.76 -24.17 25.33
CA GLY A 132 -11.11 -24.41 24.84
C GLY A 132 -11.19 -25.29 23.60
N PHE A 133 -10.40 -26.37 23.54
CA PHE A 133 -10.91 -27.55 22.84
C PHE A 133 -12.13 -28.03 23.63
N ASN A 134 -13.31 -27.66 23.16
CA ASN A 134 -14.55 -28.23 23.65
C ASN A 134 -14.52 -29.73 23.35
N SER A 135 -14.72 -30.53 24.41
CA SER A 135 -14.73 -31.99 24.43
C SER A 135 -15.58 -32.63 23.33
#